data_AF-A0A368P8Q5-F1
#
_entry.id   AF-A0A368P8Q5-F1
#
_cell.length_a   1.000
_cell.length_b   1.000
_cell.length_c   1.000
_cell.angle_alpha   90.00
_cell.angle_beta   90.00
_cell.angle_gamma   90.00
#
_symmetry.space_group_name_H-M   'P 1'
#
loop_
_entity.id
_entity.type
_entity.pdbx_description
1 polymer ?
#
loop_
_entity_poly.entity_id
_entity_poly.type
_entity_poly.pdbx_seq_one_letter_code
_entity_poly.pdbx_strand_id
1 'polypeptide(L)'
;MKRIIAFAGSNSKKSMNKKLAAYAASLVEDVEVKILDLNDFDVPLFGVDLEAEMGHPENAKRLFEEIKNTDGIILSLAEHNGAYSAVFKNLFDWMSRIDTKTFKKKPMLLMAASPGGRGGASVLAIAKDRFRFHEGNIVASFSLPFFADNFSDGKIVNEELNAKLLEEVKRFKENVFALQIQHTETDKEGKFYIEVDGVQVAEMTYKYIGDKKIDIDHTEVDPSLKGQGVGYKLVEKAVAFMQEKGIKAAPSCSYAAAVFNKKEEYAERLA
;
A
#
# COMPACT_ATOMS: atom_id res chain seq x y z
N MET A 1 7.96 -13.90 -6.38
CA MET A 1 6.73 -14.02 -5.55
C MET A 1 6.66 -12.76 -4.69
N LYS A 2 5.48 -12.15 -4.54
CA LYS A 2 5.34 -10.92 -3.73
C LYS A 2 5.59 -11.25 -2.26
N ARG A 3 6.27 -10.36 -1.54
CA ARG A 3 6.59 -10.54 -0.11
C ARG A 3 5.77 -9.60 0.74
N ILE A 4 5.13 -10.11 1.79
CA ILE A 4 4.42 -9.28 2.76
C ILE A 4 4.98 -9.49 4.17
N ILE A 5 4.91 -8.44 4.99
CA ILE A 5 5.19 -8.52 6.41
C ILE A 5 3.90 -8.35 7.20
N ALA A 6 3.79 -9.08 8.31
CA ALA A 6 2.68 -8.93 9.25
C ALA A 6 3.18 -8.84 10.68
N PHE A 7 2.70 -7.86 11.44
CA PHE A 7 3.14 -7.66 12.82
C PHE A 7 2.13 -6.93 13.68
N ALA A 8 2.31 -7.07 15.00
CA ALA A 8 1.49 -6.37 15.98
C ALA A 8 2.22 -5.13 16.51
N GLY A 9 1.50 -4.03 16.73
CA GLY A 9 1.97 -2.89 17.51
C GLY A 9 1.99 -3.20 19.01
N SER A 10 2.60 -4.31 19.43
CA SER A 10 2.64 -4.78 20.82
C SER A 10 3.88 -5.66 21.07
N ASN A 11 4.40 -5.62 22.29
CA ASN A 11 5.46 -6.50 22.78
C ASN A 11 4.93 -7.66 23.66
N SER A 12 3.60 -7.80 23.80
CA SER A 12 3.04 -8.91 24.58
C SER A 12 3.26 -10.25 23.88
N LYS A 13 3.89 -11.21 24.57
CA LYS A 13 4.05 -12.60 24.11
C LYS A 13 2.73 -13.32 23.83
N LYS A 14 1.62 -12.82 24.39
CA LYS A 14 0.26 -13.35 24.17
C LYS A 14 -0.64 -12.35 23.44
N SER A 15 -0.06 -11.48 22.60
CA SER A 15 -0.77 -10.42 21.90
C SER A 15 -1.92 -10.94 21.02
N MET A 16 -3.14 -10.44 21.30
CA MET A 16 -4.33 -10.65 20.45
C MET A 16 -4.10 -10.09 19.04
N ASN A 17 -3.45 -8.93 18.96
CA ASN A 17 -3.13 -8.27 17.70
C ASN A 17 -2.11 -9.07 16.88
N LYS A 18 -1.17 -9.78 17.53
CA LYS A 18 -0.23 -10.69 16.82
C LYS A 18 -0.98 -11.88 16.23
N LYS A 19 -1.92 -12.47 16.97
CA LYS A 19 -2.78 -13.56 16.48
C LYS A 19 -3.64 -13.09 15.30
N LEU A 20 -4.26 -11.92 15.41
CA LEU A 20 -5.09 -11.34 14.34
C LEU A 20 -4.27 -11.05 13.07
N ALA A 21 -3.11 -10.39 13.20
CA ALA A 21 -2.24 -10.10 12.07
C ALA A 21 -1.75 -11.38 11.38
N ALA A 22 -1.35 -12.39 12.15
CA ALA A 22 -0.91 -13.68 11.62
C ALA A 22 -2.06 -14.42 10.89
N TYR A 23 -3.27 -14.41 11.46
CA TYR A 23 -4.45 -14.99 10.81
C TYR A 23 -4.75 -14.29 9.49
N ALA A 24 -4.83 -12.95 9.48
CA ALA A 24 -5.07 -12.18 8.25
C ALA A 24 -4.00 -12.44 7.18
N ALA A 25 -2.73 -12.54 7.58
CA ALA A 25 -1.64 -12.84 6.67
C ALA A 25 -1.76 -14.25 6.07
N SER A 26 -2.22 -15.24 6.84
CA SER A 26 -2.44 -16.61 6.33
C SER A 26 -3.56 -16.72 5.29
N LEU A 27 -4.44 -15.72 5.20
CA LEU A 27 -5.52 -15.64 4.22
C LEU A 27 -5.07 -15.00 2.90
N VAL A 28 -3.85 -14.45 2.82
CA VAL A 28 -3.30 -13.88 1.58
C VAL A 28 -2.60 -14.99 0.80
N GLU A 29 -3.15 -15.36 -0.35
CA GLU A 29 -2.56 -16.37 -1.23
C GLU A 29 -1.49 -15.75 -2.17
N ASP A 30 -0.63 -16.60 -2.74
CA ASP A 30 0.41 -16.27 -3.73
C ASP A 30 1.51 -15.29 -3.25
N VAL A 31 1.69 -15.18 -1.94
CA VAL A 31 2.69 -14.32 -1.30
C VAL A 31 3.62 -15.10 -0.38
N GLU A 32 4.84 -14.61 -0.22
CA GLU A 32 5.71 -14.99 0.88
C GLU A 32 5.36 -14.14 2.11
N VAL A 33 5.03 -14.78 3.23
CA VAL A 33 4.65 -14.10 4.47
C VAL A 33 5.79 -14.16 5.48
N LYS A 34 6.18 -13.00 6.02
CA LYS A 34 7.05 -12.91 7.20
C LYS A 34 6.32 -12.28 8.38
N ILE A 35 6.13 -13.05 9.45
CA ILE A 35 5.58 -12.54 10.71
C ILE A 35 6.71 -11.94 11.54
N LEU A 36 6.60 -10.67 11.95
CA LEU A 36 7.59 -10.01 12.80
C LEU A 36 7.09 -9.92 14.25
N ASP A 37 8.01 -10.00 15.20
CA ASP A 37 7.78 -9.73 16.62
C ASP A 37 8.55 -8.46 17.02
N LEU A 38 7.86 -7.47 17.60
CA LEU A 38 8.53 -6.22 18.02
C LEU A 38 9.56 -6.44 19.12
N ASN A 39 9.50 -7.56 19.85
CA ASN A 39 10.54 -7.92 20.83
C ASN A 39 11.90 -8.21 20.17
N ASP A 40 11.93 -8.53 18.87
CA ASP A 40 13.19 -8.76 18.13
C ASP A 40 13.87 -7.45 17.69
N PHE A 41 13.22 -6.31 17.94
CA PHE A 41 13.64 -4.97 17.56
C PHE A 41 13.73 -4.04 18.78
N ASP A 42 14.31 -4.51 19.88
CA ASP A 42 14.49 -3.69 21.08
C ASP A 42 15.35 -2.46 20.80
N VAL A 43 14.92 -1.30 21.30
CA VAL A 43 15.57 0.00 21.10
C VAL A 43 15.41 0.84 22.37
N PRO A 44 16.37 1.73 22.69
CA PRO A 44 16.21 2.65 23.80
C PRO A 44 15.01 3.57 23.60
N LEU A 45 14.52 4.20 24.66
CA LEU A 45 13.51 5.25 24.53
C LEU A 45 14.08 6.37 23.65
N PHE A 46 13.28 6.84 22.69
CA PHE A 46 13.68 7.92 21.81
C PHE A 46 13.95 9.20 22.60
N GLY A 47 15.06 9.85 22.27
CA GLY A 47 15.44 11.16 22.79
C GLY A 47 16.39 11.82 21.81
N VAL A 48 16.21 13.12 21.56
CA VAL A 48 16.99 13.88 20.57
C VAL A 48 18.48 13.95 20.92
N ASP A 49 18.82 14.01 22.20
CA ASP A 49 20.21 14.00 22.66
C ASP A 49 20.84 12.63 22.45
N LEU A 50 20.11 11.56 22.76
CA LEU A 50 20.56 10.19 22.53
C LEU A 50 20.77 9.91 21.03
N GLU A 51 19.85 10.38 20.17
CA GLU A 51 20.02 10.33 18.72
C GLU A 51 21.31 11.03 18.27
N ALA A 52 21.62 12.21 18.81
CA ALA A 52 22.84 12.95 18.48
C ALA A 52 24.12 12.21 18.91
N GLU A 53 24.07 11.47 20.03
CA GLU A 53 25.21 10.72 20.57
C GLU A 53 25.48 9.41 19.84
N MET A 54 24.44 8.59 19.60
CA MET A 54 24.60 7.22 19.07
C MET A 54 24.09 7.03 17.64
N GLY A 55 23.43 8.03 17.06
CA GLY A 55 22.72 7.92 15.79
C GLY A 55 21.48 7.02 15.91
N HIS A 56 21.10 6.40 14.78
CA HIS A 56 19.92 5.52 14.73
C HIS A 56 20.25 4.10 15.23
N PRO A 57 19.48 3.54 16.19
CA PRO A 57 19.66 2.17 16.66
C PRO A 57 19.56 1.13 15.54
N GLU A 58 20.42 0.11 15.57
CA GLU A 58 20.47 -0.92 14.52
C GLU A 58 19.14 -1.67 14.38
N ASN A 59 18.47 -1.96 15.49
CA ASN A 59 17.16 -2.61 15.46
C ASN A 59 16.06 -1.74 14.83
N ALA A 60 16.12 -0.41 14.98
CA ALA A 60 15.21 0.49 14.26
C ALA A 60 15.47 0.46 12.76
N LYS A 61 16.75 0.43 12.33
CA LYS A 61 17.13 0.28 10.92
C LYS A 61 16.66 -1.06 10.35
N ARG A 62 16.85 -2.16 11.10
CA ARG A 62 16.39 -3.50 10.70
C ARG A 62 14.89 -3.52 10.45
N LEU A 63 14.07 -3.00 11.36
CA LEU A 63 12.61 -2.93 11.16
C LEU A 63 12.24 -2.04 9.96
N PHE A 64 12.90 -0.89 9.83
CA PHE A 64 12.69 0.01 8.71
C PHE A 64 13.04 -0.64 7.36
N GLU A 65 14.11 -1.44 7.29
CA GLU A 65 14.48 -2.19 6.09
C GLU A 65 13.49 -3.31 5.77
N GLU A 66 12.89 -3.98 6.77
CA GLU A 66 11.77 -4.92 6.52
C GLU A 66 10.59 -4.19 5.86
N ILE A 67 10.24 -2.99 6.34
CA ILE A 67 9.16 -2.15 5.76
C ILE A 67 9.50 -1.68 4.35
N LYS A 68 10.76 -1.31 4.10
CA LYS A 68 11.20 -0.83 2.79
C LYS A 68 11.17 -1.94 1.73
N ASN A 69 11.59 -3.14 2.09
CA ASN A 69 11.79 -4.26 1.17
C ASN A 69 10.56 -5.18 1.01
N THR A 70 9.47 -4.92 1.73
CA THR A 70 8.19 -5.63 1.55
C THR A 70 7.36 -5.05 0.40
N ASP A 71 6.46 -5.83 -0.17
CA ASP A 71 5.42 -5.39 -1.12
C ASP A 71 4.11 -5.00 -0.43
N GLY A 72 3.89 -5.45 0.82
CA GLY A 72 2.69 -5.15 1.59
C GLY A 72 2.88 -5.26 3.10
N ILE A 73 2.05 -4.56 3.85
CA ILE A 73 2.10 -4.48 5.31
C ILE A 73 0.75 -4.86 5.92
N ILE A 74 0.73 -5.84 6.81
CA ILE A 74 -0.40 -6.10 7.71
C ILE A 74 0.01 -5.66 9.11
N LEU A 75 -0.62 -4.62 9.64
CA LEU A 75 -0.28 -4.03 10.93
C LEU A 75 -1.50 -4.05 11.85
N SER A 76 -1.42 -4.82 12.94
CA SER A 76 -2.47 -4.85 13.96
C SER A 76 -2.04 -4.10 15.23
N LEU A 77 -2.66 -2.95 15.52
CA LEU A 77 -2.24 -2.06 16.61
C LEU A 77 -2.93 -2.44 17.93
N ALA A 78 -2.13 -2.59 18.99
CA ALA A 78 -2.67 -2.60 20.35
C ALA A 78 -3.01 -1.17 20.79
N GLU A 79 -4.16 -1.02 21.45
CA GLU A 79 -4.63 0.25 22.00
C GLU A 79 -4.32 0.32 23.50
N HIS A 80 -3.47 1.27 23.91
CA HIS A 80 -3.20 1.57 25.31
C HIS A 80 -3.73 2.97 25.61
N ASN A 81 -4.71 3.08 26.52
CA ASN A 81 -5.35 4.36 26.88
C ASN A 81 -5.87 5.16 25.66
N GLY A 82 -6.43 4.47 24.66
CA GLY A 82 -6.94 5.09 23.45
C GLY A 82 -5.88 5.50 22.42
N ALA A 83 -4.60 5.18 22.65
CA ALA A 83 -3.48 5.54 21.78
C ALA A 83 -2.62 4.32 21.42
N TYR A 84 -1.51 4.57 20.71
CA TYR A 84 -0.50 3.55 20.40
C TYR A 84 0.07 2.92 21.67
N SER A 85 0.47 1.66 21.58
CA SER A 85 1.36 1.09 22.61
C SER A 85 2.71 1.84 22.63
N ALA A 86 3.31 1.95 23.82
CA ALA A 86 4.59 2.64 23.98
C ALA A 86 5.70 2.03 23.12
N VAL A 87 5.78 0.70 23.03
CA VAL A 87 6.78 0.01 22.19
C VAL A 87 6.63 0.34 20.71
N PHE A 88 5.39 0.35 20.18
CA PHE A 88 5.16 0.69 18.78
C PHE A 88 5.49 2.16 18.53
N LYS A 89 5.02 3.06 19.40
CA LYS A 89 5.27 4.50 19.25
C LYS A 89 6.76 4.83 19.31
N ASN A 90 7.50 4.21 20.22
CA ASN A 90 8.94 4.41 20.34
C ASN A 90 9.70 3.95 19.09
N LEU A 91 9.39 2.77 18.58
CA LEU A 91 9.95 2.28 17.31
C LEU A 91 9.57 3.18 16.13
N PHE A 92 8.32 3.63 16.08
CA PHE A 92 7.84 4.53 15.04
C PHE A 92 8.58 5.87 15.07
N ASP A 93 8.83 6.42 16.25
CA ASP A 93 9.61 7.64 16.43
C ASP A 93 11.04 7.47 15.90
N TRP A 94 11.76 6.43 16.32
CA TRP A 94 13.09 6.11 15.79
C TRP A 94 13.12 5.92 14.27
N MET A 95 12.18 5.15 13.72
CA MET A 95 12.11 4.93 12.27
C MET A 95 11.84 6.23 11.50
N SER A 96 11.06 7.14 12.07
CA SER A 96 10.78 8.44 11.45
C SER A 96 11.99 9.37 11.37
N ARG A 97 13.03 9.12 12.20
CA ARG A 97 14.32 9.83 12.16
C ARG A 97 15.24 9.31 11.06
N ILE A 98 15.14 8.02 10.73
CA ILE A 98 15.84 7.42 9.59
C ILE A 98 15.30 8.01 8.28
N ASP A 99 13.98 7.99 8.15
CA ASP A 99 13.26 8.59 7.02
C ASP A 99 11.83 8.90 7.44
N THR A 100 11.40 10.15 7.20
CA THR A 100 10.04 10.60 7.51
C THR A 100 8.98 9.86 6.71
N LYS A 101 9.33 9.31 5.54
CA LYS A 101 8.49 8.46 4.69
C LYS A 101 8.52 7.01 5.19
N THR A 102 8.07 6.80 6.43
CA THR A 102 8.29 5.56 7.17
C THR A 102 7.67 4.33 6.52
N PHE A 103 6.45 4.44 5.95
CA PHE A 103 5.72 3.30 5.39
C PHE A 103 5.89 3.11 3.88
N LYS A 104 6.68 3.96 3.21
CA LYS A 104 7.11 3.80 1.80
C LYS A 104 5.97 3.57 0.79
N LYS A 105 4.78 4.11 1.05
CA LYS A 105 3.55 3.93 0.26
C LYS A 105 3.15 2.47 0.04
N LYS A 106 3.69 1.53 0.83
CA LYS A 106 3.34 0.11 0.71
C LYS A 106 1.87 -0.07 1.05
N PRO A 107 1.10 -0.81 0.23
CA PRO A 107 -0.27 -1.21 0.57
C PRO A 107 -0.31 -1.76 2.00
N MET A 108 -1.25 -1.25 2.79
CA MET A 108 -1.39 -1.59 4.19
C MET A 108 -2.80 -2.04 4.52
N LEU A 109 -2.92 -3.21 5.15
CA LEU A 109 -4.10 -3.64 5.89
C LEU A 109 -3.88 -3.24 7.36
N LEU A 110 -4.58 -2.19 7.78
CA LEU A 110 -4.47 -1.65 9.14
C LEU A 110 -5.55 -2.27 10.04
N MET A 111 -5.15 -2.88 11.14
CA MET A 111 -6.05 -3.65 12.00
C MET A 111 -5.94 -3.25 13.47
N ALA A 112 -6.93 -3.60 14.26
CA ALA A 112 -6.84 -3.62 15.72
C ALA A 112 -7.75 -4.70 16.31
N ALA A 113 -7.38 -5.22 17.48
CA ALA A 113 -8.17 -6.13 18.29
C ALA A 113 -8.21 -5.64 19.75
N SER A 114 -9.37 -5.79 20.38
CA SER A 114 -9.59 -5.41 21.78
C SER A 114 -10.49 -6.41 22.50
N PRO A 115 -10.33 -6.59 23.83
CA PRO A 115 -11.34 -7.26 24.64
C PRO A 115 -12.65 -6.47 24.69
N GLY A 116 -12.61 -5.15 24.52
CA GLY A 116 -13.79 -4.28 24.57
C GLY A 116 -14.51 -4.16 23.23
N GLY A 117 -15.79 -3.77 23.28
CA GLY A 117 -16.67 -3.66 22.11
C GLY A 117 -16.26 -2.59 21.08
N ARG A 118 -15.35 -1.67 21.42
CA ARG A 118 -14.81 -0.69 20.47
C ARG A 118 -13.73 -1.25 19.54
N GLY A 119 -13.20 -2.45 19.80
CA GLY A 119 -12.27 -3.13 18.89
C GLY A 119 -10.95 -2.38 18.58
N GLY A 120 -10.57 -1.39 19.39
CA GLY A 120 -9.39 -0.54 19.10
C GLY A 120 -9.68 0.62 18.14
N ALA A 121 -10.93 1.08 18.07
CA ALA A 121 -11.33 2.16 17.17
C ALA A 121 -10.54 3.47 17.39
N SER A 122 -10.08 3.78 18.60
CA SER A 122 -9.37 5.04 18.88
C SER A 122 -7.97 5.00 18.28
N VAL A 123 -7.21 3.91 18.49
CA VAL A 123 -5.87 3.77 17.91
C VAL A 123 -5.93 3.69 16.38
N LEU A 124 -6.97 3.06 15.81
CA LEU A 124 -7.20 3.04 14.36
C LEU A 124 -7.45 4.45 13.81
N ALA A 125 -8.24 5.28 14.50
CA ALA A 125 -8.51 6.65 14.07
C ALA A 125 -7.23 7.49 14.08
N ILE A 126 -6.43 7.41 15.16
CA ILE A 126 -5.14 8.12 15.26
C ILE A 126 -4.18 7.64 14.16
N ALA A 127 -4.11 6.34 13.89
CA ALA A 127 -3.28 5.79 12.82
C ALA A 127 -3.70 6.26 11.43
N LYS A 128 -5.01 6.24 11.12
CA LYS A 128 -5.54 6.72 9.84
C LYS A 128 -5.23 8.20 9.60
N ASP A 129 -5.34 9.02 10.64
CA ASP A 129 -5.00 10.44 10.56
C ASP A 129 -3.48 10.67 10.43
N ARG A 130 -2.67 9.96 11.22
CA ARG A 130 -1.23 10.21 11.27
C ARG A 130 -0.44 9.57 10.11
N PHE A 131 -0.78 8.35 9.71
CA PHE A 131 0.06 7.55 8.81
C PHE A 131 0.18 8.16 7.42
N ARG A 132 -0.81 8.93 6.95
CA ARG A 132 -0.75 9.67 5.67
C ARG A 132 0.47 10.59 5.55
N PHE A 133 0.93 11.16 6.67
CA PHE A 133 2.12 12.03 6.72
C PHE A 133 3.44 11.26 6.67
N HIS A 134 3.39 9.94 6.79
CA HIS A 134 4.54 9.02 6.75
C HIS A 134 4.47 8.08 5.54
N GLU A 135 3.82 8.53 4.45
CA GLU A 135 3.55 7.71 3.27
C GLU A 135 2.81 6.39 3.60
N GLY A 136 1.94 6.39 4.62
CA GLY A 136 1.05 5.28 4.89
C GLY A 136 -0.03 5.16 3.82
N ASN A 137 -0.03 4.03 3.11
CA ASN A 137 -1.03 3.69 2.09
C ASN A 137 -2.01 2.65 2.65
N ILE A 138 -2.95 3.10 3.49
CA ILE A 138 -3.96 2.23 4.09
C ILE A 138 -5.03 1.93 3.03
N VAL A 139 -4.95 0.73 2.44
CA VAL A 139 -5.87 0.29 1.38
C VAL A 139 -7.06 -0.47 1.95
N ALA A 140 -6.93 -1.00 3.17
CA ALA A 140 -7.92 -1.81 3.85
C ALA A 140 -7.81 -1.61 5.37
N SER A 141 -8.91 -1.75 6.11
CA SER A 141 -8.85 -1.67 7.58
C SER A 141 -9.89 -2.52 8.30
N PHE A 142 -9.50 -3.12 9.43
CA PHE A 142 -10.35 -4.05 10.17
C PHE A 142 -10.27 -3.85 11.70
N SER A 143 -11.40 -4.00 12.40
CA SER A 143 -11.50 -3.88 13.86
C SER A 143 -12.16 -5.13 14.42
N LEU A 144 -11.49 -5.81 15.36
CA LEU A 144 -12.00 -7.02 16.01
C LEU A 144 -12.39 -6.72 17.47
N PRO A 145 -13.68 -6.48 17.76
CA PRO A 145 -14.17 -6.32 19.13
C PRO A 145 -14.27 -7.68 19.83
N PHE A 146 -14.35 -7.65 21.16
CA PHE A 146 -14.61 -8.83 22.00
C PHE A 146 -13.74 -10.04 21.59
N PHE A 147 -12.42 -9.85 21.54
CA PHE A 147 -11.50 -10.82 20.93
C PHE A 147 -11.67 -12.25 21.44
N ALA A 148 -11.93 -12.44 22.73
CA ALA A 148 -12.10 -13.77 23.32
C ALA A 148 -13.36 -14.49 22.79
N ASP A 149 -14.42 -13.76 22.47
CA ASP A 149 -15.68 -14.32 21.96
C ASP A 149 -15.60 -14.58 20.46
N ASN A 150 -14.82 -13.75 19.74
CA ASN A 150 -14.80 -13.75 18.28
C ASN A 150 -13.57 -14.45 17.68
N PHE A 151 -12.59 -14.89 18.47
CA PHE A 151 -11.36 -15.53 17.99
C PHE A 151 -11.03 -16.80 18.78
N SER A 152 -11.08 -17.95 18.12
CA SER A 152 -10.71 -19.26 18.66
C SER A 152 -9.93 -20.08 17.64
N ASP A 153 -9.06 -20.96 18.10
CA ASP A 153 -8.34 -21.93 17.26
C ASP A 153 -7.60 -21.29 16.08
N GLY A 154 -7.03 -20.10 16.32
CA GLY A 154 -6.25 -19.37 15.32
C GLY A 154 -7.06 -18.63 14.26
N LYS A 155 -8.38 -18.56 14.38
CA LYS A 155 -9.27 -17.92 13.39
C LYS A 155 -10.40 -17.11 14.03
N ILE A 156 -11.04 -16.25 13.22
CA ILE A 156 -12.27 -15.57 13.61
C ILE A 156 -13.44 -16.56 13.51
N VAL A 157 -14.21 -16.72 14.58
CA VAL A 157 -15.34 -17.67 14.65
C VAL A 157 -16.69 -17.02 14.33
N ASN A 158 -16.80 -15.69 14.47
CA ASN A 158 -17.98 -14.95 14.06
C ASN A 158 -18.00 -14.81 12.53
N GLU A 159 -19.03 -15.36 11.89
CA GLU A 159 -19.13 -15.44 10.43
C GLU A 159 -19.15 -14.07 9.76
N GLU A 160 -19.89 -13.10 10.32
CA GLU A 160 -20.00 -11.74 9.77
C GLU A 160 -18.66 -11.00 9.84
N LEU A 161 -17.97 -11.07 10.98
CA LEU A 161 -16.65 -10.46 11.16
C LEU A 161 -15.60 -11.15 10.28
N ASN A 162 -15.68 -12.47 10.11
CA ASN A 162 -14.77 -13.20 9.24
C ASN A 162 -15.00 -12.85 7.76
N ALA A 163 -16.25 -12.76 7.32
CA ALA A 163 -16.59 -12.32 5.96
C ALA A 163 -16.06 -10.91 5.67
N LYS A 164 -16.22 -9.97 6.61
CA LYS A 164 -15.64 -8.62 6.53
C LYS A 164 -14.11 -8.66 6.42
N LEU A 165 -13.43 -9.48 7.23
CA LEU A 165 -11.97 -9.61 7.12
C LEU A 165 -11.55 -10.16 5.75
N LEU A 166 -12.25 -11.16 5.22
CA LEU A 166 -11.94 -11.75 3.91
C LEU A 166 -12.04 -10.72 2.78
N GLU A 167 -13.03 -9.82 2.84
CA GLU A 167 -13.16 -8.72 1.88
C GLU A 167 -11.98 -7.73 1.98
N GLU A 168 -11.61 -7.33 3.19
CA GLU A 168 -10.48 -6.43 3.43
C GLU A 168 -9.13 -7.07 3.02
N VAL A 169 -8.96 -8.37 3.26
CA VAL A 169 -7.79 -9.16 2.81
C VAL A 169 -7.74 -9.23 1.28
N LYS A 170 -8.88 -9.46 0.62
CA LYS A 170 -8.96 -9.45 -0.85
C LYS A 170 -8.55 -8.08 -1.40
N ARG A 171 -9.10 -6.99 -0.86
CA ARG A 171 -8.75 -5.62 -1.25
C ARG A 171 -7.26 -5.33 -1.04
N PHE A 172 -6.70 -5.77 0.09
CA PHE A 172 -5.28 -5.68 0.35
C PHE A 172 -4.44 -6.44 -0.69
N LYS A 173 -4.79 -7.71 -0.99
CA LYS A 173 -4.11 -8.53 -2.01
C LYS A 173 -4.14 -7.82 -3.36
N GLU A 174 -5.29 -7.35 -3.82
CA GLU A 174 -5.41 -6.63 -5.09
C GLU A 174 -4.46 -5.43 -5.19
N ASN A 175 -4.26 -4.69 -4.08
CA ASN A 175 -3.33 -3.56 -4.03
C ASN A 175 -1.86 -3.98 -3.95
N VAL A 176 -1.53 -5.10 -3.30
CA VAL A 176 -0.16 -5.67 -3.27
C VAL A 176 0.28 -6.11 -4.67
N PHE A 177 -0.63 -6.67 -5.45
CA PHE A 177 -0.38 -7.11 -6.83
C PHE A 177 -0.67 -6.02 -7.87
N ALA A 178 -1.12 -4.83 -7.46
CA ALA A 178 -1.41 -3.75 -8.38
C ALA A 178 -0.11 -3.29 -9.06
N LEU A 179 -0.11 -3.36 -10.39
CA LEU A 179 0.97 -2.82 -11.19
C LEU A 179 0.99 -1.29 -11.06
N GLN A 180 2.17 -0.72 -10.79
CA GLN A 180 2.35 0.72 -10.74
C GLN A 180 2.67 1.27 -12.13
N ILE A 181 1.81 2.19 -12.60
CA ILE A 181 2.06 2.96 -13.82
C ILE A 181 2.91 4.16 -13.43
N GLN A 182 4.10 4.23 -14.03
CA GLN A 182 5.04 5.34 -13.96
C GLN A 182 4.81 6.28 -15.15
N HIS A 183 5.24 7.53 -15.02
CA HIS A 183 5.15 8.55 -16.07
C HIS A 183 6.45 9.33 -16.17
N THR A 184 6.96 9.49 -17.38
CA THR A 184 8.10 10.36 -17.70
C THR A 184 7.74 11.25 -18.87
N GLU A 185 8.20 12.49 -18.85
CA GLU A 185 7.84 13.52 -19.83
C GLU A 185 9.02 14.46 -20.10
N THR A 186 9.10 14.94 -21.33
CA THR A 186 9.94 16.04 -21.81
C THR A 186 9.07 17.09 -22.51
N ASP A 187 9.65 18.20 -22.94
CA ASP A 187 8.92 19.24 -23.70
C ASP A 187 8.34 18.76 -25.05
N LYS A 188 8.76 17.58 -25.54
CA LYS A 188 8.36 17.05 -26.85
C LYS A 188 7.51 15.80 -26.76
N GLU A 189 7.72 14.96 -25.76
CA GLU A 189 7.12 13.63 -25.68
C GLU A 189 7.09 13.11 -24.24
N GLY A 190 6.27 12.10 -24.00
CA GLY A 190 6.27 11.38 -22.74
C GLY A 190 5.80 9.94 -22.90
N LYS A 191 5.91 9.17 -21.81
CA LYS A 191 5.45 7.80 -21.75
C LYS A 191 4.87 7.45 -20.39
N PHE A 192 3.81 6.65 -20.41
CA PHE A 192 3.31 5.91 -19.26
C PHE A 192 3.80 4.48 -19.37
N TYR A 193 4.36 3.91 -18.31
CA TYR A 193 4.97 2.59 -18.39
C TYR A 193 4.86 1.83 -17.07
N ILE A 194 4.96 0.51 -17.15
CA ILE A 194 4.98 -0.38 -15.99
C ILE A 194 6.31 -1.11 -16.00
N GLU A 195 6.98 -1.09 -14.86
CA GLU A 195 8.16 -1.92 -14.63
C GLU A 195 7.84 -3.00 -13.60
N VAL A 196 8.31 -4.20 -13.87
CA VAL A 196 8.32 -5.33 -12.93
C VAL A 196 9.77 -5.79 -12.81
N ASP A 197 10.29 -5.79 -11.57
CA ASP A 197 11.67 -6.18 -11.27
C ASP A 197 12.74 -5.44 -12.11
N GLY A 198 12.49 -4.15 -12.38
CA GLY A 198 13.39 -3.28 -13.15
C GLY A 198 13.31 -3.48 -14.68
N VAL A 199 12.40 -4.33 -15.16
CA VAL A 199 12.15 -4.54 -16.58
C VAL A 199 10.85 -3.86 -16.96
N GLN A 200 10.88 -3.00 -17.98
CA GLN A 200 9.69 -2.40 -18.53
C GLN A 200 8.87 -3.45 -19.28
N VAL A 201 7.66 -3.72 -18.79
CA VAL A 201 6.76 -4.79 -19.28
C VAL A 201 5.49 -4.25 -19.93
N ALA A 202 5.26 -2.94 -19.90
CA ALA A 202 4.23 -2.29 -20.69
C ALA A 202 4.55 -0.81 -20.85
N GLU A 203 4.16 -0.21 -21.97
CA GLU A 203 4.25 1.23 -22.18
C GLU A 203 3.16 1.78 -23.11
N MET A 204 2.94 3.08 -22.98
CA MET A 204 2.18 3.91 -23.91
C MET A 204 2.95 5.22 -24.08
N THR A 205 3.27 5.59 -25.32
CA THR A 205 4.01 6.82 -25.64
C THR A 205 3.10 7.87 -26.26
N TYR A 206 3.48 9.13 -26.10
CA TYR A 206 2.81 10.25 -26.75
C TYR A 206 3.79 11.36 -27.11
N LYS A 207 3.44 12.16 -28.12
CA LYS A 207 4.20 13.34 -28.57
C LYS A 207 3.33 14.59 -28.54
N TYR A 208 3.90 15.72 -28.17
CA TYR A 208 3.24 17.02 -28.28
C TYR A 208 3.14 17.44 -29.75
N ILE A 209 1.92 17.75 -30.19
CA ILE A 209 1.60 18.24 -31.55
C ILE A 209 0.95 19.62 -31.46
N GLY A 210 1.63 20.52 -30.75
CA GLY A 210 1.18 21.88 -30.42
C GLY A 210 0.88 22.06 -28.92
N ASP A 211 0.56 23.28 -28.51
CA ASP A 211 0.52 23.68 -27.10
C ASP A 211 -0.54 22.96 -26.24
N LYS A 212 -1.60 22.44 -26.88
CA LYS A 212 -2.74 21.79 -26.19
C LYS A 212 -3.14 20.46 -26.77
N LYS A 213 -2.26 19.83 -27.56
CA LYS A 213 -2.55 18.58 -28.25
C LYS A 213 -1.39 17.60 -28.14
N ILE A 214 -1.72 16.33 -27.94
CA ILE A 214 -0.78 15.21 -28.01
C ILE A 214 -1.24 14.19 -29.04
N ASP A 215 -0.30 13.48 -29.64
CA ASP A 215 -0.52 12.26 -30.42
C ASP A 215 -0.11 11.07 -29.55
N ILE A 216 -1.04 10.14 -29.31
CA ILE A 216 -0.72 8.86 -28.65
C ILE A 216 -0.35 7.89 -29.76
N ASP A 217 0.95 7.61 -29.91
CA ASP A 217 1.52 6.97 -31.10
C ASP A 217 1.91 5.50 -30.90
N HIS A 218 2.08 5.05 -29.65
CA HIS A 218 2.40 3.65 -29.35
C HIS A 218 1.72 3.15 -28.07
N THR A 219 1.38 1.87 -28.05
CA THR A 219 0.95 1.14 -26.84
C THR A 219 1.37 -0.31 -26.98
N GLU A 220 2.16 -0.80 -26.03
CA GLU A 220 2.66 -2.17 -25.99
C GLU A 220 2.53 -2.75 -24.58
N VAL A 221 2.21 -4.04 -24.51
CA VAL A 221 2.02 -4.77 -23.27
C VAL A 221 2.64 -6.15 -23.44
N ASP A 222 3.58 -6.49 -22.56
CA ASP A 222 4.22 -7.79 -22.56
C ASP A 222 3.17 -8.93 -22.42
N PRO A 223 3.32 -10.05 -23.14
CA PRO A 223 2.40 -11.18 -23.07
C PRO A 223 2.15 -11.73 -21.65
N SER A 224 3.10 -11.58 -20.74
CA SER A 224 2.95 -11.95 -19.32
C SER A 224 1.82 -11.20 -18.62
N LEU A 225 1.40 -10.05 -19.13
CA LEU A 225 0.32 -9.22 -18.59
C LEU A 225 -1.01 -9.39 -19.34
N LYS A 226 -1.10 -10.37 -20.24
CA LYS A 226 -2.28 -10.62 -21.05
C LYS A 226 -3.52 -10.88 -20.17
N GLY A 227 -4.64 -10.28 -20.54
CA GLY A 227 -5.92 -10.43 -19.83
C GLY A 227 -6.09 -9.54 -18.60
N GLN A 228 -5.06 -8.79 -18.19
CA GLN A 228 -5.13 -7.92 -17.01
C GLN A 228 -5.60 -6.48 -17.29
N GLY A 229 -5.95 -6.20 -18.55
CA GLY A 229 -6.43 -4.87 -18.97
C GLY A 229 -5.36 -3.77 -18.92
N VAL A 230 -4.07 -4.12 -18.95
CA VAL A 230 -2.96 -3.18 -18.74
C VAL A 230 -2.93 -2.05 -19.77
N GLY A 231 -3.09 -2.36 -21.06
CA GLY A 231 -3.12 -1.33 -22.11
C GLY A 231 -4.24 -0.30 -21.88
N TYR A 232 -5.40 -0.76 -21.40
CA TYR A 232 -6.51 0.13 -21.06
C TYR A 232 -6.15 1.05 -19.88
N LYS A 233 -5.52 0.51 -18.83
CA LYS A 233 -5.09 1.29 -17.66
C LYS A 233 -4.03 2.36 -18.02
N LEU A 234 -3.14 2.06 -18.98
CA LEU A 234 -2.17 3.03 -19.49
C LEU A 234 -2.88 4.20 -20.19
N VAL A 235 -3.84 3.91 -21.08
CA VAL A 235 -4.63 4.95 -21.76
C VAL A 235 -5.48 5.74 -20.78
N GLU A 236 -6.10 5.09 -19.79
CA GLU A 236 -6.86 5.76 -18.73
C GLU A 236 -5.97 6.74 -17.93
N LYS A 237 -4.71 6.38 -17.66
CA LYS A 237 -3.74 7.32 -17.05
C LYS A 237 -3.36 8.47 -17.96
N ALA A 238 -3.19 8.23 -19.25
CA ALA A 238 -3.00 9.33 -20.20
C ALA A 238 -4.21 10.27 -20.22
N VAL A 239 -5.44 9.73 -20.18
CA VAL A 239 -6.67 10.54 -20.12
C VAL A 239 -6.73 11.41 -18.86
N ALA A 240 -6.41 10.85 -17.70
CA ALA A 240 -6.36 11.62 -16.45
C ALA A 240 -5.31 12.74 -16.50
N PHE A 241 -4.12 12.45 -17.04
CA PHE A 241 -3.06 13.43 -17.26
C PHE A 241 -3.50 14.55 -18.22
N MET A 242 -4.19 14.21 -19.31
CA MET A 242 -4.71 15.20 -20.25
C MET A 242 -5.76 16.11 -19.61
N GLN A 243 -6.59 15.55 -18.74
CA GLN A 243 -7.57 16.33 -17.97
C GLN A 243 -6.89 17.32 -17.03
N GLU A 244 -5.85 16.88 -16.32
CA GLU A 244 -5.05 17.72 -15.42
C GLU A 244 -4.36 18.87 -16.17
N LYS A 245 -3.76 18.59 -17.33
CA LYS A 245 -3.08 19.61 -18.15
C LYS A 245 -4.00 20.44 -19.06
N GLY A 246 -5.28 20.08 -19.18
CA GLY A 246 -6.21 20.74 -20.09
C GLY A 246 -5.84 20.58 -21.57
N ILE A 247 -5.30 19.42 -21.95
CA ILE A 247 -4.89 19.07 -23.32
C ILE A 247 -5.78 17.96 -23.91
N LYS A 248 -5.66 17.73 -25.22
CA LYS A 248 -6.45 16.74 -25.97
C LYS A 248 -5.56 15.78 -26.77
N ALA A 249 -6.08 14.60 -27.10
CA ALA A 249 -5.38 13.58 -27.89
C ALA A 249 -5.90 13.49 -29.33
N ALA A 250 -4.97 13.29 -30.28
CA ALA A 250 -5.22 12.76 -31.61
C ALA A 250 -4.52 11.39 -31.71
N PRO A 251 -5.15 10.27 -31.32
CA PRO A 251 -4.47 8.99 -31.19
C PRO A 251 -4.19 8.36 -32.57
N SER A 252 -2.93 8.36 -33.01
CA SER A 252 -2.49 7.62 -34.21
C SER A 252 -2.30 6.12 -33.94
N CYS A 253 -2.02 5.74 -32.70
CA CYS A 253 -2.01 4.35 -32.27
C CYS A 253 -3.40 3.72 -32.39
N SER A 254 -3.51 2.63 -33.16
CA SER A 254 -4.78 1.94 -33.39
C SER A 254 -5.42 1.39 -32.10
N TYR A 255 -4.61 0.92 -31.14
CA TYR A 255 -5.10 0.47 -29.85
C TYR A 255 -5.70 1.62 -29.04
N ALA A 256 -4.97 2.73 -28.92
CA ALA A 256 -5.46 3.91 -28.21
C ALA A 256 -6.76 4.42 -28.86
N ALA A 257 -6.78 4.59 -30.19
CA ALA A 257 -7.98 5.00 -30.92
C ALA A 257 -9.18 4.09 -30.63
N ALA A 258 -8.99 2.78 -30.59
CA ALA A 258 -10.05 1.83 -30.25
C ALA A 258 -10.57 2.01 -28.81
N VAL A 259 -9.69 2.31 -27.85
CA VAL A 259 -10.08 2.60 -26.45
C VAL A 259 -10.93 3.87 -26.36
N PHE A 260 -10.51 4.96 -27.02
CA PHE A 260 -11.29 6.20 -27.07
C PHE A 260 -12.68 5.99 -27.70
N ASN A 261 -12.75 5.25 -28.81
CA ASN A 261 -14.02 4.97 -29.48
C ASN A 261 -14.99 4.13 -28.65
N LYS A 262 -14.46 3.25 -27.78
CA LYS A 262 -15.27 2.40 -26.92
C LYS A 262 -15.84 3.15 -25.71
N LYS A 263 -15.26 4.30 -25.35
CA LYS A 263 -15.52 5.02 -24.10
C LYS A 263 -16.04 6.42 -24.39
N GLU A 264 -17.36 6.56 -24.38
CA GLU A 264 -18.04 7.85 -24.62
C GLU A 264 -17.52 8.96 -23.69
N GLU A 265 -17.21 8.64 -22.44
CA GLU A 265 -16.62 9.55 -21.46
C GLU A 265 -15.26 10.14 -21.90
N TYR A 266 -14.54 9.50 -22.82
CA TYR A 266 -13.26 10.00 -23.33
C TYR A 266 -13.42 10.90 -24.56
N ALA A 267 -14.62 11.00 -25.14
CA ALA A 267 -14.85 11.75 -26.39
C ALA A 267 -14.47 13.23 -26.26
N GLU A 268 -14.69 13.84 -25.10
CA GLU A 268 -14.33 15.25 -24.84
C GLU A 268 -12.81 15.51 -24.84
N ARG A 269 -12.00 14.45 -24.68
CA ARG A 269 -10.53 14.51 -24.74
C ARG A 269 -9.98 14.31 -26.15
N LEU A 270 -10.81 14.01 -27.15
CA LEU A 270 -10.38 13.95 -28.54
C LEU A 270 -10.24 15.36 -29.15
N ALA A 271 -9.21 15.52 -29.98
CA ALA A 271 -8.73 16.78 -30.56
C ALA A 271 -9.28 17.12 -31.94
#